data_AF-A0A0F8ZS58-F1
#
_entry.id   AF-A0A0F8ZS58-F1
#
_cell.length_a   1.000
_cell.length_b   1.000
_cell.length_c   1.000
_cell.angle_alpha   90.00
_cell.angle_beta   90.00
_cell.angle_gamma   90.00
#
_symmetry.space_group_name_H-M   'P 1'
#
loop_
_entity.id
_entity.type
_entity.pdbx_description
1 polymer ?
#
loop_
_entity_poly.entity_id
_entity_poly.type
_entity_poly.pdbx_seq_one_letter_code
_entity_poly.pdbx_strand_id
1 'polypeptide(L)'
;MQAKDKSRTLTSEQLYLIDAYWRATNYLSVGQIYLSNNPLLKRPLELSDIKVMLLGHWGTTPGQNFIYVHLNRVIKQHDLNMIYVSGPGHGGPAVLANTYLEGSYSEIYPDISQDEAGLQKLFLQFSFPGGIPSHASPECPGSIHEGGELGYSLSHAFGAAFDNPDLIVACVVGDGEAETGPLATAWHSNKFLSPATDGAVLPILHLNGYKIANPTILARIPKDELTQLMRG
;
A
#
# COMPACT_ATOMS: atom_id res chain seq x y z
N MET A 1 22.87 -18.47 -14.17
CA MET A 1 22.56 -17.08 -14.62
C MET A 1 21.53 -17.17 -15.75
N GLN A 2 20.25 -17.02 -15.45
CA GLN A 2 19.24 -16.86 -16.51
C GLN A 2 19.44 -15.49 -17.15
N ALA A 3 19.45 -15.47 -18.49
CA ALA A 3 19.51 -14.24 -19.26
C ALA A 3 18.36 -13.33 -18.83
N LYS A 4 18.67 -12.11 -18.35
CA LYS A 4 17.68 -11.07 -18.10
C LYS A 4 16.96 -10.82 -19.42
N ASP A 5 15.70 -11.24 -19.50
CA ASP A 5 14.84 -10.97 -20.64
C ASP A 5 14.80 -9.46 -20.87
N LYS A 6 15.31 -9.04 -22.02
CA LYS A 6 15.40 -7.63 -22.45
C LYS A 6 14.12 -7.17 -23.15
N SER A 7 13.06 -7.98 -23.16
CA SER A 7 11.75 -7.52 -23.61
C SER A 7 11.32 -6.30 -22.79
N ARG A 8 11.14 -5.15 -23.46
CA ARG A 8 10.58 -3.93 -22.85
C ARG A 8 9.09 -4.07 -22.50
N THR A 9 8.45 -5.17 -22.91
CA THR A 9 7.02 -5.41 -22.77
C THR A 9 6.77 -6.61 -21.86
N LEU A 10 5.84 -6.47 -20.92
CA LEU A 10 5.41 -7.56 -20.06
C LEU A 10 4.82 -8.70 -20.90
N THR A 11 5.17 -9.93 -20.55
CA THR A 11 4.54 -11.11 -21.16
C THR A 11 3.09 -11.24 -20.69
N SER A 12 2.26 -11.94 -21.46
CA SER A 12 0.87 -12.23 -21.08
C SER A 12 0.79 -12.98 -19.75
N GLU A 13 1.75 -13.85 -19.45
CA GLU A 13 1.84 -14.58 -18.18
C GLU A 13 2.13 -13.62 -17.02
N GLN A 14 3.09 -12.71 -17.17
CA GLN A 14 3.38 -11.70 -16.14
C GLN A 14 2.16 -10.82 -15.87
N LEU A 15 1.45 -10.37 -16.91
CA LEU A 15 0.22 -9.60 -16.76
C LEU A 15 -0.86 -10.38 -16.01
N TYR A 16 -1.05 -11.66 -16.35
CA TYR A 16 -1.99 -12.54 -15.66
C TYR A 16 -1.65 -12.71 -14.18
N LEU A 17 -0.38 -12.93 -13.84
CA LEU A 17 0.05 -13.10 -12.45
C LEU A 17 -0.11 -11.82 -11.62
N ILE A 18 0.19 -10.67 -12.21
CA ILE A 18 -0.02 -9.36 -11.58
C ILE A 18 -1.51 -9.14 -11.31
N ASP A 19 -2.37 -9.38 -12.30
CA ASP A 19 -3.84 -9.25 -12.15
C ASP A 19 -4.38 -10.21 -11.10
N ALA A 20 -3.94 -11.48 -11.12
CA ALA A 20 -4.38 -12.48 -10.15
C ALA A 20 -4.01 -12.09 -8.71
N TYR A 21 -2.79 -11.60 -8.50
CA TYR A 21 -2.35 -11.13 -7.19
C TYR A 21 -3.10 -9.85 -6.77
N TRP A 22 -3.33 -8.92 -7.69
CA TRP A 22 -4.12 -7.71 -7.41
C TRP A 22 -5.56 -8.04 -7.00
N ARG A 23 -6.20 -8.99 -7.70
CA ARG A 23 -7.54 -9.48 -7.35
C ARG A 23 -7.56 -10.23 -6.02
N ALA A 24 -6.54 -11.04 -5.74
CA ALA A 24 -6.41 -11.73 -4.46
C ALA A 24 -6.29 -10.74 -3.31
N THR A 25 -5.38 -9.76 -3.40
CA THR A 25 -5.22 -8.72 -2.37
C THR A 25 -6.48 -7.87 -2.20
N ASN A 26 -7.16 -7.50 -3.30
CA ASN A 26 -8.46 -6.82 -3.22
C ASN A 26 -9.53 -7.65 -2.51
N TYR A 27 -9.60 -8.95 -2.81
CA TYR A 27 -10.52 -9.87 -2.14
C TYR A 27 -10.23 -9.96 -0.64
N LEU A 28 -8.95 -10.10 -0.26
CA LEU A 28 -8.53 -10.11 1.13
C LEU A 28 -8.88 -8.80 1.84
N SER A 29 -8.71 -7.66 1.18
CA SER A 29 -9.06 -6.36 1.76
C SER A 29 -10.58 -6.23 1.98
N VAL A 30 -11.41 -6.70 1.05
CA VAL A 30 -12.87 -6.77 1.24
C VAL A 30 -13.21 -7.73 2.39
N GLY A 31 -12.58 -8.91 2.44
CA GLY A 31 -12.77 -9.87 3.52
C GLY A 31 -12.50 -9.27 4.89
N GLN A 32 -11.38 -8.54 5.03
CA GLN A 32 -11.04 -7.80 6.25
C GLN A 32 -12.11 -6.78 6.66
N ILE A 33 -12.69 -6.02 5.73
CA ILE A 33 -13.67 -4.98 6.06
C ILE A 33 -15.03 -5.60 6.42
N TYR A 34 -15.46 -6.66 5.71
CA TYR A 34 -16.84 -7.12 5.75
C TYR A 34 -17.05 -8.45 6.46
N LEU A 35 -16.12 -9.40 6.39
CA LEU A 35 -16.38 -10.79 6.77
C LEU A 35 -15.88 -11.13 8.17
N SER A 36 -16.69 -11.84 8.94
CA SER A 36 -16.36 -12.48 10.22
C SER A 36 -16.20 -13.99 10.08
N ASN A 37 -16.78 -14.59 9.03
CA ASN A 37 -16.77 -16.02 8.77
C ASN A 37 -16.87 -16.31 7.25
N ASN A 38 -16.76 -17.58 6.86
CA ASN A 38 -16.88 -18.05 5.46
C ASN A 38 -15.93 -17.30 4.50
N PRO A 39 -14.62 -17.22 4.82
CA PRO A 39 -13.69 -16.32 4.13
C PRO A 39 -13.48 -16.67 2.64
N LEU A 40 -13.78 -17.89 2.22
CA LEU A 40 -13.66 -18.36 0.84
C LEU A 40 -15.02 -18.55 0.15
N LEU A 41 -16.13 -18.17 0.78
CA LEU A 41 -17.49 -18.32 0.26
C LEU A 41 -17.80 -19.75 -0.21
N LYS A 42 -17.31 -20.77 0.53
CA LYS A 42 -17.52 -22.19 0.20
C LYS A 42 -18.99 -22.62 0.29
N ARG A 43 -19.77 -21.88 1.09
CA ARG A 43 -21.24 -21.92 1.10
C ARG A 43 -21.79 -20.54 0.73
N PRO A 44 -23.08 -20.45 0.31
CA PRO A 44 -23.71 -19.16 0.05
C PRO A 44 -23.52 -18.19 1.21
N LEU A 45 -23.29 -16.91 0.87
CA LEU A 45 -23.07 -15.86 1.84
C LEU A 45 -24.35 -15.62 2.65
N GLU A 46 -24.21 -15.64 3.97
CA GLU A 46 -25.30 -15.35 4.91
C GLU A 46 -25.00 -14.07 5.69
N LEU A 47 -26.03 -13.42 6.24
CA LEU A 47 -25.85 -12.22 7.06
C LEU A 47 -24.95 -12.47 8.29
N SER A 48 -24.97 -13.70 8.81
CA SER A 48 -24.12 -14.18 9.92
C SER A 48 -22.62 -14.19 9.58
N ASP A 49 -22.25 -14.17 8.31
CA ASP A 49 -20.85 -14.10 7.85
C ASP A 49 -20.32 -12.66 7.82
N ILE A 50 -21.20 -11.68 7.93
CA ILE A 50 -20.87 -10.26 7.83
C ILE A 50 -20.66 -9.69 9.24
N LYS A 51 -19.64 -8.86 9.40
CA LYS A 51 -19.39 -8.12 10.66
C LYS A 51 -20.57 -7.21 10.97
N VAL A 52 -20.95 -7.17 12.25
CA VAL A 52 -22.03 -6.30 12.75
C VAL A 52 -21.69 -4.83 12.59
N MET A 53 -20.42 -4.46 12.82
CA MET A 53 -19.89 -3.12 12.57
C MET A 53 -18.91 -3.16 11.41
N LEU A 54 -19.22 -2.42 10.35
CA LEU A 54 -18.37 -2.29 9.17
C LEU A 54 -17.41 -1.13 9.38
N LEU A 55 -16.15 -1.46 9.67
CA LEU A 55 -15.08 -0.49 9.93
C LEU A 55 -13.93 -0.75 8.95
N GLY A 56 -13.37 0.32 8.41
CA GLY A 56 -12.29 0.28 7.43
C GLY A 56 -12.55 1.16 6.22
N HIS A 57 -11.53 1.30 5.37
CA HIS A 57 -11.60 2.15 4.19
C HIS A 57 -11.35 1.32 2.94
N TRP A 58 -12.23 1.46 1.95
CA TRP A 58 -12.08 0.85 0.63
C TRP A 58 -11.45 1.79 -0.40
N GLY A 59 -11.73 3.10 -0.33
CA GLY A 59 -11.48 4.04 -1.43
C GLY A 59 -10.03 4.07 -1.96
N THR A 60 -9.02 4.03 -1.08
CA THR A 60 -7.60 4.01 -1.49
C THR A 60 -7.06 2.61 -1.75
N THR A 61 -7.67 1.60 -1.13
CA THR A 61 -7.16 0.24 -0.97
C THR A 61 -6.83 -0.47 -2.29
N PRO A 62 -7.71 -0.51 -3.31
CA PRO A 62 -7.39 -1.21 -4.55
C PRO A 62 -6.28 -0.51 -5.35
N GLY A 63 -6.17 0.82 -5.26
CA GLY A 63 -5.08 1.57 -5.88
C GLY A 63 -3.73 1.28 -5.23
N GLN A 64 -3.71 1.16 -3.90
CA GLN A 64 -2.50 0.73 -3.19
C GLN A 64 -2.13 -0.72 -3.49
N ASN A 65 -3.09 -1.64 -3.51
CA ASN A 65 -2.83 -3.04 -3.91
C ASN A 65 -2.24 -3.12 -5.33
N PHE A 66 -2.73 -2.28 -6.25
CA PHE A 66 -2.19 -2.18 -7.61
C PHE A 66 -0.73 -1.71 -7.61
N ILE A 67 -0.43 -0.63 -6.86
CA ILE A 67 0.96 -0.14 -6.74
C ILE A 67 1.85 -1.23 -6.13
N TYR A 68 1.42 -1.85 -5.03
CA TYR A 68 2.19 -2.85 -4.29
C TYR A 68 2.59 -4.03 -5.17
N VAL A 69 1.66 -4.62 -5.94
CA VAL A 69 2.00 -5.76 -6.82
C VAL A 69 3.01 -5.36 -7.91
N HIS A 70 2.91 -4.14 -8.44
CA HIS A 70 3.86 -3.62 -9.42
C HIS A 70 5.24 -3.37 -8.81
N LEU A 71 5.30 -2.93 -7.55
CA LEU A 71 6.54 -2.82 -6.78
C LEU A 71 7.15 -4.20 -6.50
N ASN A 72 6.37 -5.17 -6.02
CA ASN A 72 6.81 -6.56 -5.82
C ASN A 72 7.41 -7.15 -7.10
N ARG A 73 6.80 -6.90 -8.25
CA ARG A 73 7.36 -7.32 -9.54
C ARG A 73 8.75 -6.76 -9.80
N VAL A 74 8.95 -5.44 -9.61
CA VAL A 74 10.27 -4.83 -9.87
C VAL A 74 11.30 -5.21 -8.82
N ILE A 75 10.90 -5.38 -7.56
CA ILE A 75 11.74 -5.93 -6.50
C ILE A 75 12.26 -7.29 -6.91
N LYS A 76 11.39 -8.23 -7.29
CA LYS A 76 11.81 -9.58 -7.72
C LYS A 76 12.61 -9.59 -9.02
N GLN A 77 12.30 -8.71 -9.97
CA GLN A 77 12.99 -8.66 -11.26
C GLN A 77 14.42 -8.10 -11.13
N HIS A 78 14.62 -7.16 -10.22
CA HIS A 78 15.86 -6.39 -10.12
C HIS A 78 16.65 -6.63 -8.83
N ASP A 79 16.12 -7.44 -7.91
CA ASP A 79 16.71 -7.70 -6.60
C ASP A 79 16.92 -6.41 -5.80
N LEU A 80 15.86 -5.60 -5.69
CA LEU A 80 15.91 -4.27 -5.09
C LEU A 80 15.69 -4.33 -3.58
N ASN A 81 16.52 -3.61 -2.83
CA ASN A 81 16.22 -3.25 -1.44
C ASN A 81 15.20 -2.10 -1.44
N MET A 82 13.95 -2.39 -1.10
CA MET A 82 12.86 -1.43 -1.15
C MET A 82 11.94 -1.53 0.05
N ILE A 83 11.53 -0.39 0.59
CA ILE A 83 10.45 -0.29 1.58
C ILE A 83 9.26 0.49 1.02
N TYR A 84 8.08 0.23 1.57
CA TYR A 84 6.82 0.87 1.18
C TYR A 84 6.34 1.82 2.28
N VAL A 85 6.08 3.08 1.94
CA VAL A 85 5.45 4.08 2.83
C VAL A 85 4.05 4.35 2.33
N SER A 86 3.06 4.01 3.18
CA SER A 86 1.64 4.23 2.92
C SER A 86 1.18 5.59 3.44
N GLY A 87 1.30 6.65 2.66
CA GLY A 87 0.76 7.97 3.03
C GLY A 87 -0.75 7.94 3.32
N PRO A 88 -1.61 7.40 2.43
CA PRO A 88 -3.00 7.11 2.77
C PRO A 88 -3.11 5.85 3.65
N GLY A 89 -2.58 5.93 4.86
CA GLY A 89 -2.43 4.84 5.83
C GLY A 89 -3.74 4.24 6.33
N HIS A 90 -4.85 4.97 6.20
CA HIS A 90 -6.21 4.45 6.39
C HIS A 90 -6.55 3.27 5.44
N GLY A 91 -5.74 3.04 4.40
CA GLY A 91 -5.72 1.85 3.56
C GLY A 91 -5.02 0.64 4.19
N GLY A 92 -5.05 0.49 5.52
CA GLY A 92 -4.47 -0.66 6.25
C GLY A 92 -4.78 -2.04 5.64
N PRO A 93 -6.02 -2.33 5.17
CA PRO A 93 -6.33 -3.60 4.51
C PRO A 93 -5.46 -3.94 3.30
N ALA A 94 -4.89 -2.94 2.60
CA ALA A 94 -3.99 -3.17 1.48
C ALA A 94 -2.64 -3.73 1.97
N VAL A 95 -2.02 -3.07 2.96
CA VAL A 95 -0.71 -3.48 3.49
C VAL A 95 -0.81 -4.84 4.18
N LEU A 96 -1.87 -5.06 4.97
CA LEU A 96 -2.14 -6.34 5.63
C LEU A 96 -2.39 -7.47 4.63
N ALA A 97 -3.14 -7.23 3.56
CA ALA A 97 -3.37 -8.25 2.52
C ALA A 97 -2.07 -8.65 1.81
N ASN A 98 -1.19 -7.68 1.53
CA ASN A 98 0.09 -7.93 0.87
C ASN A 98 1.04 -8.71 1.78
N THR A 99 1.24 -8.25 3.01
CA THR A 99 2.10 -8.92 4.01
C THR A 99 1.62 -10.34 4.34
N TYR A 100 0.30 -10.59 4.30
CA TYR A 100 -0.25 -11.93 4.43
C TYR A 100 0.05 -12.84 3.24
N LEU A 101 -0.11 -12.35 2.00
CA LEU A 101 0.16 -13.17 0.80
C LEU A 101 1.64 -13.45 0.59
N GLU A 102 2.53 -12.52 0.93
CA GLU A 102 3.97 -12.74 0.85
C GLU A 102 4.51 -13.63 1.99
N GLY A 103 3.73 -13.82 3.07
CA GLY A 103 4.02 -14.74 4.18
C GLY A 103 4.58 -14.06 5.43
N SER A 104 5.10 -12.84 5.33
CA SER A 104 5.70 -12.09 6.44
C SER A 104 4.74 -11.90 7.62
N TYR A 105 3.44 -11.74 7.35
CA TYR A 105 2.43 -11.66 8.39
C TYR A 105 2.32 -12.95 9.21
N SER A 106 2.33 -14.11 8.55
CA SER A 106 2.24 -15.42 9.22
C SER A 106 3.56 -15.82 9.91
N GLU A 107 4.71 -15.30 9.47
CA GLU A 107 5.98 -15.48 10.15
C GLU A 107 6.00 -14.77 11.52
N ILE A 108 5.45 -13.55 11.59
CA ILE A 108 5.36 -12.76 12.83
C ILE A 108 4.17 -13.19 13.70
N TYR A 109 3.05 -13.55 13.07
CA TYR A 109 1.81 -13.98 13.73
C TYR A 109 1.40 -15.39 13.29
N PRO A 110 2.04 -16.45 13.84
CA PRO A 110 1.82 -17.84 13.41
C PRO A 110 0.37 -18.33 13.52
N ASP A 111 -0.43 -17.73 14.42
CA ASP A 111 -1.85 -18.06 14.57
C ASP A 111 -2.69 -17.64 13.36
N ILE A 112 -2.17 -16.75 12.51
CA ILE A 112 -2.77 -16.26 11.27
C ILE A 112 -2.09 -16.99 10.10
N SER A 113 -2.30 -18.29 10.02
CA SER A 113 -1.74 -19.21 9.02
C SER A 113 -2.19 -18.90 7.58
N GLN A 114 -1.39 -19.32 6.59
CA GLN A 114 -1.74 -19.25 5.16
C GLN A 114 -2.68 -20.39 4.74
N ASP A 115 -3.76 -20.59 5.50
CA ASP A 115 -4.84 -21.53 5.22
C ASP A 115 -6.21 -20.89 5.50
N GLU A 116 -7.30 -21.63 5.30
CA GLU A 116 -8.65 -21.10 5.48
C GLU A 116 -8.93 -20.65 6.93
N ALA A 117 -8.36 -21.32 7.93
CA ALA A 117 -8.56 -20.96 9.33
C ALA A 117 -7.83 -19.66 9.69
N GLY A 118 -6.58 -19.52 9.26
CA GLY A 118 -5.82 -18.29 9.43
C GLY A 118 -6.42 -17.13 8.63
N LEU A 119 -6.94 -17.40 7.42
CA LEU A 119 -7.64 -16.40 6.62
C LEU A 119 -8.92 -15.90 7.31
N GLN A 120 -9.70 -16.79 7.92
CA GLN A 120 -10.86 -16.38 8.72
C GLN A 120 -10.46 -15.46 9.88
N LYS A 121 -9.39 -15.82 10.60
CA LYS A 121 -8.88 -14.99 11.70
C LYS A 121 -8.38 -13.63 11.20
N LEU A 122 -7.66 -13.59 10.08
CA LEU A 122 -7.20 -12.37 9.43
C LEU A 122 -8.38 -11.43 9.14
N PHE A 123 -9.47 -11.98 8.59
CA PHE A 123 -10.65 -11.19 8.29
C PHE A 123 -11.32 -10.71 9.56
N LEU A 124 -11.57 -11.60 10.52
CA LEU A 124 -12.27 -11.27 11.75
C LEU A 124 -11.55 -10.20 12.57
N GLN A 125 -10.23 -10.29 12.74
CA GLN A 125 -9.47 -9.42 13.63
C GLN A 125 -9.37 -7.95 13.16
N PHE A 126 -9.53 -7.69 11.87
CA PHE A 126 -9.39 -6.33 11.34
C PHE A 126 -10.46 -5.38 11.92
N SER A 127 -10.02 -4.28 12.56
CA SER A 127 -10.91 -3.29 13.17
C SER A 127 -11.96 -3.89 14.11
N PHE A 128 -11.58 -4.93 14.86
CA PHE A 128 -12.47 -5.66 15.76
C PHE A 128 -12.01 -5.51 17.22
N PRO A 129 -12.91 -5.53 18.21
CA PRO A 129 -12.52 -5.50 19.62
C PRO A 129 -11.51 -6.62 19.96
N GLY A 130 -10.33 -6.23 20.44
CA GLY A 130 -9.22 -7.16 20.73
C GLY A 130 -8.46 -7.67 19.50
N GLY A 131 -8.74 -7.11 18.32
CA GLY A 131 -8.04 -7.38 17.07
C GLY A 131 -7.01 -6.30 16.73
N ILE A 132 -6.86 -6.00 15.43
CA ILE A 132 -5.83 -5.09 14.90
C ILE A 132 -6.42 -3.75 14.42
N PRO A 133 -5.60 -2.68 14.35
CA PRO A 133 -6.03 -1.36 13.89
C PRO A 133 -6.53 -1.31 12.44
N SER A 134 -7.19 -0.21 12.07
CA SER A 134 -7.67 0.05 10.71
C SER A 134 -6.62 0.63 9.76
N HIS A 135 -5.50 1.11 10.30
CA HIS A 135 -4.43 1.77 9.56
C HIS A 135 -3.25 0.82 9.34
N ALA A 136 -2.24 1.28 8.59
CA ALA A 136 -0.95 0.61 8.47
C ALA A 136 -0.11 0.76 9.76
N SER A 137 -0.69 0.46 10.91
CA SER A 137 -0.14 0.70 12.25
C SER A 137 1.13 -0.13 12.52
N PRO A 138 1.88 0.15 13.61
CA PRO A 138 3.17 -0.49 13.89
C PRO A 138 3.12 -2.02 14.04
N GLU A 139 1.95 -2.60 14.30
CA GLU A 139 1.75 -4.06 14.34
C GLU A 139 1.74 -4.68 12.94
N CYS A 140 1.62 -3.87 11.87
CA CYS A 140 1.70 -4.35 10.50
C CYS A 140 3.17 -4.55 10.10
N PRO A 141 3.59 -5.79 9.74
CA PRO A 141 4.95 -6.05 9.29
C PRO A 141 5.35 -5.13 8.14
N GLY A 142 6.58 -4.60 8.21
CA GLY A 142 7.11 -3.68 7.20
C GLY A 142 6.63 -2.23 7.32
N SER A 143 5.67 -1.91 8.20
CA SER A 143 5.25 -0.53 8.41
C SER A 143 6.26 0.26 9.27
N ILE A 144 6.67 1.41 8.75
CA ILE A 144 7.40 2.45 9.49
C ILE A 144 6.62 3.78 9.54
N HIS A 145 5.40 3.79 8.97
CA HIS A 145 4.59 4.98 8.81
C HIS A 145 3.11 4.57 8.80
N GLU A 146 2.40 4.93 9.87
CA GLU A 146 1.00 4.55 10.05
C GLU A 146 0.03 5.28 9.10
N GLY A 147 0.34 6.53 8.75
CA GLY A 147 -0.49 7.34 7.83
C GLY A 147 -1.91 7.63 8.35
N GLY A 148 -2.08 7.71 9.67
CA GLY A 148 -3.31 8.18 10.31
C GLY A 148 -3.43 9.70 10.28
N GLU A 149 -2.47 10.40 10.90
CA GLU A 149 -2.29 11.84 10.67
C GLU A 149 -1.53 12.05 9.36
N LEU A 150 -2.26 12.57 8.36
CA LEU A 150 -1.78 12.77 7.01
C LEU A 150 -0.76 13.93 6.92
N GLY A 151 0.27 13.77 6.09
CA GLY A 151 1.18 14.86 5.71
C GLY A 151 2.67 14.55 5.83
N TYR A 152 3.03 13.45 6.50
CA TYR A 152 4.42 13.13 6.85
C TYR A 152 5.05 12.03 5.99
N SER A 153 4.33 11.51 5.00
CA SER A 153 4.79 10.38 4.19
C SER A 153 6.12 10.66 3.50
N LEU A 154 6.26 11.80 2.81
CA LEU A 154 7.51 12.17 2.15
C LEU A 154 8.64 12.47 3.12
N SER A 155 8.39 13.21 4.21
CA SER A 155 9.47 13.50 5.17
C SER A 155 10.03 12.23 5.81
N HIS A 156 9.16 11.28 6.16
CA HIS A 156 9.59 9.95 6.63
C HIS A 156 10.34 9.17 5.55
N ALA A 157 9.87 9.24 4.29
CA ALA A 157 10.51 8.55 3.18
C ALA A 157 11.93 9.07 2.91
N PHE A 158 12.12 10.38 2.88
CA PHE A 158 13.45 10.99 2.73
C PHE A 158 14.34 10.69 3.94
N GLY A 159 13.79 10.77 5.16
CA GLY A 159 14.51 10.39 6.38
C GLY A 159 15.03 8.96 6.35
N ALA A 160 14.25 8.01 5.84
CA ALA A 160 14.66 6.61 5.70
C ALA A 160 15.73 6.39 4.62
N ALA A 161 15.75 7.22 3.57
CA ALA A 161 16.70 7.12 2.47
C ALA A 161 18.08 7.72 2.79
N PHE A 162 18.16 8.69 3.70
CA PHE A 162 19.45 9.31 4.07
C PHE A 162 20.44 8.28 4.64
N ASP A 163 21.71 8.41 4.26
CA ASP A 163 22.81 7.51 4.64
C ASP A 163 22.57 6.03 4.29
N ASN A 164 21.67 5.75 3.34
CA ASN A 164 21.28 4.39 2.96
C ASN A 164 21.28 4.20 1.43
N PRO A 165 22.47 4.16 0.79
CA PRO A 165 22.62 4.33 -0.66
C PRO A 165 21.93 3.26 -1.52
N ASP A 166 21.70 2.07 -0.98
CA ASP A 166 21.07 0.97 -1.70
C ASP A 166 19.54 0.91 -1.51
N LEU A 167 18.97 1.73 -0.61
CA LEU A 167 17.55 1.70 -0.29
C LEU A 167 16.72 2.52 -1.28
N ILE A 168 15.64 1.93 -1.76
CA ILE A 168 14.55 2.64 -2.44
C ILE A 168 13.35 2.76 -1.50
N VAL A 169 12.84 3.96 -1.31
CA VAL A 169 11.62 4.19 -0.53
C VAL A 169 10.48 4.53 -1.49
N ALA A 170 9.61 3.56 -1.75
CA ALA A 170 8.40 3.78 -2.52
C ALA A 170 7.34 4.45 -1.62
N CYS A 171 7.10 5.74 -1.85
CA CYS A 171 6.22 6.56 -1.01
C CYS A 171 4.92 6.87 -1.75
N VAL A 172 3.84 6.20 -1.37
CA VAL A 172 2.51 6.50 -1.92
C VAL A 172 1.94 7.70 -1.19
N VAL A 173 1.64 8.75 -1.94
CA VAL A 173 1.14 10.02 -1.45
C VAL A 173 -0.32 10.16 -1.81
N GLY A 174 -1.20 10.31 -0.83
CA GLY A 174 -2.61 10.60 -1.11
C GLY A 174 -2.75 11.96 -1.79
N ASP A 175 -3.58 12.09 -2.82
CA ASP A 175 -3.85 13.40 -3.43
C ASP A 175 -4.59 14.37 -2.49
N GLY A 176 -5.38 13.85 -1.55
CA GLY A 176 -5.91 14.62 -0.42
C GLY A 176 -4.86 14.95 0.65
N GLU A 177 -3.91 14.03 0.89
CA GLU A 177 -2.76 14.26 1.78
C GLU A 177 -1.90 15.42 1.25
N ALA A 178 -1.74 15.50 -0.09
CA ALA A 178 -0.93 16.50 -0.79
C ALA A 178 -1.42 17.94 -0.59
N GLU A 179 -2.63 18.13 -0.06
CA GLU A 179 -3.15 19.45 0.30
C GLU A 179 -2.71 19.92 1.70
N THR A 180 -2.07 19.05 2.48
CA THR A 180 -1.53 19.43 3.80
C THR A 180 -0.25 20.26 3.66
N GLY A 181 -0.04 21.20 4.59
CA GLY A 181 1.18 22.02 4.63
C GLY A 181 2.47 21.20 4.75
N PRO A 182 2.56 20.22 5.68
CA PRO A 182 3.73 19.35 5.80
C PRO A 182 4.10 18.64 4.50
N LEU A 183 3.11 18.08 3.78
CA LEU A 183 3.41 17.35 2.56
C LEU A 183 3.78 18.26 1.39
N ALA A 184 3.12 19.42 1.28
CA ALA A 184 3.42 20.40 0.24
C ALA A 184 4.89 20.86 0.30
N THR A 185 5.42 21.10 1.50
CA THR A 185 6.84 21.48 1.65
C THR A 185 7.81 20.30 1.54
N ALA A 186 7.37 19.09 1.89
CA ALA A 186 8.23 17.90 1.88
C ALA A 186 8.75 17.52 0.48
N TRP A 187 8.12 17.97 -0.61
CA TRP A 187 8.63 17.82 -1.97
C TRP A 187 10.00 18.48 -2.19
N HIS A 188 10.38 19.47 -1.38
CA HIS A 188 11.71 20.10 -1.43
C HIS A 188 12.83 19.22 -0.83
N SER A 189 12.49 18.10 -0.18
CA SER A 189 13.48 17.22 0.46
C SER A 189 14.51 16.67 -0.55
N ASN A 190 14.16 16.58 -1.83
CA ASN A 190 15.10 16.18 -2.89
C ASN A 190 16.27 17.14 -3.10
N LYS A 191 16.21 18.38 -2.62
CA LYS A 191 17.34 19.34 -2.67
C LYS A 191 18.40 19.04 -1.61
N PHE A 192 18.08 18.22 -0.61
CA PHE A 192 18.98 17.85 0.48
C PHE A 192 19.55 16.44 0.31
N LEU A 193 18.98 15.64 -0.59
CA LEU A 193 19.43 14.27 -0.87
C LEU A 193 20.63 14.28 -1.82
N SER A 194 21.67 13.56 -1.43
CA SER A 194 22.88 13.30 -2.21
C SER A 194 22.84 11.87 -2.77
N PRO A 195 22.67 11.67 -4.09
CA PRO A 195 22.61 10.33 -4.68
C PRO A 195 23.93 9.55 -4.61
N ALA A 196 25.01 10.16 -4.11
CA ALA A 196 26.29 9.49 -3.88
C ALA A 196 26.37 8.79 -2.51
N THR A 197 25.55 9.20 -1.56
CA THR A 197 25.60 8.77 -0.14
C THR A 197 24.27 8.27 0.37
N ASP A 198 23.17 8.73 -0.23
CA ASP A 198 21.80 8.44 0.18
C ASP A 198 21.11 7.53 -0.83
N GLY A 199 20.05 6.88 -0.40
CA GLY A 199 19.16 6.08 -1.23
C GLY A 199 18.28 6.95 -2.14
N ALA A 200 17.21 6.36 -2.65
CA ALA A 200 16.28 7.05 -3.53
C ALA A 200 14.85 7.01 -2.98
N VAL A 201 14.15 8.13 -3.02
CA VAL A 201 12.70 8.17 -2.79
C VAL A 201 12.00 8.11 -4.15
N LEU A 202 11.01 7.23 -4.28
CA LEU A 202 10.09 7.15 -5.40
C LEU A 202 8.70 7.63 -4.94
N PRO A 203 8.37 8.92 -5.10
CA PRO A 203 7.04 9.42 -4.82
C PRO A 203 6.03 8.92 -5.85
N ILE A 204 4.90 8.40 -5.38
CA ILE A 204 3.78 7.95 -6.20
C ILE A 204 2.55 8.74 -5.77
N LEU A 205 2.21 9.79 -6.52
CA LEU A 205 0.98 10.55 -6.28
C LEU A 205 -0.23 9.68 -6.63
N HIS A 206 -0.94 9.21 -5.60
CA HIS A 206 -2.15 8.43 -5.72
C HIS A 206 -3.34 9.34 -6.05
N LEU A 207 -3.36 9.80 -7.31
CA LEU A 207 -4.32 10.75 -7.87
C LEU A 207 -5.67 10.09 -8.17
N ASN A 208 -6.35 9.59 -7.13
CA ASN A 208 -7.65 8.90 -7.26
C ASN A 208 -8.84 9.87 -7.38
N GLY A 209 -8.60 11.17 -7.20
CA GLY A 209 -9.52 12.25 -7.53
C GLY A 209 -10.34 12.79 -6.36
N TYR A 210 -10.28 12.14 -5.19
CA TYR A 210 -11.17 12.43 -4.07
C TYR A 210 -10.51 12.22 -2.71
N LYS A 211 -10.96 13.03 -1.76
CA LYS A 211 -10.82 12.81 -0.31
C LYS A 211 -12.21 12.48 0.27
N ILE A 212 -12.35 12.45 1.59
CA ILE A 212 -13.55 11.92 2.29
C ILE A 212 -14.88 12.36 1.65
N ALA A 213 -15.06 13.66 1.43
CA ALA A 213 -16.31 14.23 0.92
C ALA A 213 -16.11 15.31 -0.14
N ASN A 214 -14.93 15.36 -0.78
CA ASN A 214 -14.59 16.41 -1.73
C ASN A 214 -13.64 15.88 -2.81
N PRO A 215 -13.62 16.51 -3.99
CA PRO A 215 -12.51 16.33 -4.90
C PRO A 215 -11.20 16.87 -4.35
N THR A 216 -10.08 16.45 -4.93
CA THR A 216 -8.74 16.93 -4.57
C THR A 216 -8.25 18.00 -5.55
N ILE A 217 -7.48 18.98 -5.05
CA ILE A 217 -7.01 20.12 -5.85
C ILE A 217 -6.19 19.62 -7.05
N LEU A 218 -5.17 18.79 -6.78
CA LEU A 218 -4.25 18.30 -7.82
C LEU A 218 -4.94 17.43 -8.87
N ALA A 219 -6.08 16.83 -8.57
CA ALA A 219 -6.84 16.05 -9.54
C ALA A 219 -7.78 16.90 -10.41
N ARG A 220 -7.97 18.19 -10.08
CA ARG A 220 -8.90 19.09 -10.78
C ARG A 220 -8.21 20.21 -11.55
N ILE A 221 -6.93 20.46 -11.30
CA ILE A 221 -6.13 21.35 -12.13
C ILE A 221 -5.83 20.72 -13.50
N PRO A 222 -5.55 21.52 -14.54
CA PRO A 222 -5.07 21.03 -15.83
C PRO A 222 -3.82 20.16 -15.70
N LYS A 223 -3.70 19.13 -16.56
CA LYS A 223 -2.57 18.19 -16.54
C LYS A 223 -1.21 18.88 -16.76
N ASP A 224 -1.18 19.91 -17.60
CA ASP A 224 0.01 20.71 -17.86
C ASP A 224 0.42 21.52 -16.64
N GLU A 225 -0.53 22.08 -15.89
CA GLU A 225 -0.27 22.74 -14.61
C GLU A 225 0.30 21.76 -13.57
N LEU A 226 -0.31 20.57 -13.40
CA LEU A 226 0.21 19.52 -12.52
C LEU A 226 1.63 19.10 -12.92
N THR A 227 1.89 18.95 -14.22
CA THR A 227 3.21 18.57 -14.73
C THR A 227 4.25 19.66 -14.45
N GLN A 228 3.88 20.94 -14.59
CA GLN A 228 4.76 22.06 -14.26
C GLN A 228 5.08 22.10 -12.76
N LEU A 229 4.08 21.89 -11.90
CA LEU A 229 4.27 21.83 -10.44
C LEU A 229 5.27 20.74 -10.05
N MET A 230 5.16 19.54 -10.62
CA MET A 230 6.06 18.42 -10.29
C MET A 230 7.45 18.53 -10.91
N ARG A 231 7.62 19.38 -11.94
CA ARG A 231 8.92 19.62 -12.61
C ARG A 231 9.72 20.75 -11.94
N GLY A 232 9.04 21.74 -11.35
CA GLY A 232 9.67 22.86 -10.63
C GLY A 232 10.34 22.42 -9.34
#